data_AF-A0A930RFU0-F1
#
_entry.id   AF-A0A930RFU0-F1
#
_cell.length_a   1.000
_cell.length_b   1.000
_cell.length_c   1.000
_cell.angle_alpha   90.00
_cell.angle_beta   90.00
_cell.angle_gamma   90.00
#
_symmetry.space_group_name_H-M   'P 1'
#
loop_
_entity.id
_entity.type
_entity.pdbx_description
1 polymer ?
#
loop_
_entity_poly.entity_id
_entity_poly.type
_entity_poly.pdbx_seq_one_letter_code
_entity_poly.pdbx_strand_id
1 'polypeptide(L)' 'MAATAHALLSASSAHRWLVCTAAPKLEAEFPDTTSTYAKEGTLAHEICELKLTKYITTMPRGTYTKKLNALKRHELYDPE' A
#
# COMPACT_ATOMS: atom_id res chain seq x y z
N MET A 1 -0.86 4.80 12.98
CA MET A 1 -1.18 3.74 12.00
C MET A 1 -0.53 2.47 12.52
N ALA A 2 -1.31 1.44 12.85
CA ALA A 2 -0.72 0.14 13.15
C ALA A 2 0.07 -0.30 11.92
N ALA A 3 1.28 -0.84 12.09
CA ALA A 3 2.02 -1.43 10.99
C ALA A 3 1.11 -2.47 10.32
N THR A 4 0.79 -2.27 9.05
CA THR A 4 0.01 -3.21 8.26
C THR A 4 0.83 -4.50 8.17
N ALA A 5 0.43 -5.51 8.94
CA ALA A 5 1.09 -6.79 8.91
C ALA A 5 0.99 -7.36 7.49
N HIS A 6 2.12 -7.47 6.81
CA HIS A 6 2.15 -8.14 5.52
C HIS A 6 1.81 -9.62 5.71
N ALA A 7 0.98 -10.15 4.80
CA ALA A 7 0.78 -11.59 4.73
C ALA A 7 2.13 -12.28 4.46
N LEU A 8 2.39 -13.41 5.11
CA LEU A 8 3.64 -14.17 4.93
C LEU A 8 3.92 -14.47 3.44
N LEU A 9 2.86 -14.76 2.68
CA LEU A 9 2.91 -14.97 1.23
C LEU A 9 2.22 -13.80 0.51
N SER A 10 2.76 -12.59 0.66
CA SER A 10 2.20 -11.41 0.00
C SER A 10 2.31 -11.50 -1.53
N ALA A 11 1.40 -10.82 -2.23
CA ALA A 11 1.41 -10.79 -3.70
C ALA A 11 2.68 -10.16 -4.28
N SER A 12 3.25 -9.13 -3.62
CA SER A 12 4.49 -8.49 -4.05
C SER A 12 5.71 -9.40 -3.87
N SER A 13 5.71 -10.31 -2.90
CA SER A 13 6.79 -11.29 -2.69
C SER A 13 6.63 -12.59 -3.50
N ALA A 14 5.56 -12.72 -4.29
CA ALA A 14 5.25 -13.95 -5.04
C ALA A 14 6.38 -14.47 -5.90
N HIS A 15 7.07 -13.58 -6.61
CA HIS A 15 8.21 -13.94 -7.44
C HIS A 15 9.36 -14.63 -6.67
N ARG A 16 9.46 -14.41 -5.35
CA ARG A 16 10.51 -15.00 -4.49
C ARG A 16 10.07 -16.36 -3.97
N TRP A 17 8.88 -16.46 -3.41
CA TRP A 17 8.42 -17.70 -2.79
C TRP A 17 7.91 -18.75 -3.77
N LEU A 18 7.55 -18.35 -5.00
CA LEU A 18 7.34 -19.28 -6.11
C LEU A 18 8.66 -19.95 -6.56
N VAL A 19 9.81 -19.29 -6.34
CA VAL A 19 11.14 -19.81 -6.67
C VAL A 19 11.76 -20.56 -5.49
N CYS A 20 11.63 -20.03 -4.28
CA CYS A 20 12.15 -20.62 -3.05
C CYS A 20 11.09 -20.57 -1.94
N THR A 21 10.43 -21.69 -1.68
CA THR A 21 9.33 -21.78 -0.69
C THR A 21 9.78 -21.52 0.76
N ALA A 22 11.07 -21.68 1.06
CA ALA A 22 11.65 -21.37 2.37
C ALA A 22 11.92 -19.87 2.58
N ALA A 23 12.01 -19.09 1.50
CA ALA A 23 12.43 -17.68 1.56
C ALA A 23 11.58 -16.81 2.50
N PRO A 24 10.22 -16.89 2.51
CA PRO A 24 9.41 -16.04 3.39
C PRO A 24 9.68 -16.23 4.88
N LYS A 25 9.99 -17.46 5.30
CA LYS A 25 10.29 -17.75 6.71
C LYS A 25 11.62 -17.17 7.12
N LEU A 26 12.63 -17.28 6.25
CA LEU A 26 13.95 -16.70 6.48
C LEU A 26 13.86 -15.16 6.48
N GLU A 27 13.14 -14.58 5.52
CA GLU A 27 12.94 -13.12 5.42
C GLU A 27 12.29 -12.52 6.66
N ALA A 28 11.34 -13.24 7.28
CA ALA A 28 10.67 -12.79 8.50
C ALA A 28 11.59 -12.65 9.73
N GLU A 29 12.81 -13.21 9.69
CA GLU A 29 13.82 -13.04 10.74
C GLU A 29 14.55 -11.69 10.63
N PHE A 30 14.40 -10.98 9.51
CA PHE A 30 15.05 -9.70 9.25
C PHE A 30 14.03 -8.54 9.36
N PRO A 31 14.45 -7.35 9.82
CA PRO A 31 13.57 -6.21 9.90
C PRO A 31 13.21 -5.70 8.49
N ASP A 32 11.96 -5.26 8.32
CA ASP A 32 11.52 -4.60 7.10
C ASP A 32 12.31 -3.31 6.86
N THR A 33 12.81 -3.16 5.65
CA THR A 33 13.44 -1.91 5.18
C THR A 33 12.48 -1.15 4.27
N THR A 34 12.46 0.16 4.40
CA THR A 34 11.69 1.04 3.53
C THR A 34 12.61 1.94 2.71
N SER A 35 12.10 2.43 1.59
CA SER A 35 12.73 3.45 0.76
C SER A 35 11.73 4.57 0.48
N THR A 36 12.19 5.69 -0.07
CA THR A 36 11.30 6.76 -0.55
C THR A 36 10.28 6.21 -1.56
N TYR A 37 10.73 5.37 -2.49
CA TYR A 37 9.88 4.69 -3.46
C TYR A 37 8.86 3.75 -2.80
N ALA A 38 9.24 3.02 -1.75
CA ALA A 38 8.30 2.15 -1.04
C ALA A 38 7.20 2.98 -0.33
N LYS A 39 7.56 4.12 0.26
CA LYS A 39 6.60 5.04 0.90
C LYS A 39 5.68 5.70 -0.12
N GLU A 40 6.22 6.10 -1.27
CA GLU A 40 5.45 6.62 -2.40
C GLU A 40 4.45 5.58 -2.92
N GLY A 41 4.89 4.33 -3.09
CA GLY A 41 4.01 3.22 -3.47
C GLY A 41 2.88 2.97 -2.47
N THR A 42 3.15 3.09 -1.17
CA THR A 42 2.10 3.04 -0.13
C THR A 42 1.07 4.16 -0.32
N LEU A 43 1.51 5.41 -0.51
CA LEU A 43 0.60 6.53 -0.77
C LEU A 43 -0.24 6.31 -2.04
N ALA A 44 0.39 5.83 -3.11
CA ALA A 44 -0.30 5.51 -4.36
C ALA A 44 -1.38 4.44 -4.15
N HIS A 45 -1.08 3.38 -3.39
CA HIS A 45 -2.05 2.35 -3.03
C HIS A 45 -3.21 2.91 -2.18
N GLU A 46 -2.96 3.80 -1.23
CA GLU A 46 -4.03 4.45 -0.45
C GLU A 46 -4.97 5.30 -1.33
N ILE A 47 -4.41 6.02 -2.31
CA ILE A 47 -5.20 6.79 -3.28
C ILE A 47 -6.02 5.85 -4.16
N CYS A 48 -5.42 4.77 -4.67
CA CYS A 48 -6.11 3.75 -5.46
C CYS A 48 -7.24 3.07 -4.67
N GLU A 49 -7.00 2.70 -3.41
CA GLU A 49 -8.02 2.14 -2.53
C GLU A 49 -9.19 3.11 -2.36
N LEU A 50 -8.93 4.39 -2.14
CA LEU A 50 -9.98 5.42 -2.02
C LEU A 50 -10.80 5.55 -3.30
N LYS A 51 -10.13 5.60 -4.46
CA LYS A 51 -10.77 5.66 -5.79
C LYS A 51 -11.63 4.41 -6.03
N LEU A 52 -11.09 3.22 -5.78
CA LEU A 52 -11.79 1.96 -5.94
C LEU A 52 -13.00 1.86 -4.99
N THR A 53 -12.82 2.21 -3.72
CA THR A 53 -13.92 2.22 -2.73
C THR A 53 -15.05 3.13 -3.18
N LYS A 54 -14.72 4.33 -3.70
CA LYS A 54 -15.72 5.25 -4.24
C LYS A 54 -16.45 4.67 -5.47
N TYR A 55 -15.76 3.86 -6.27
CA TYR A 55 -16.34 3.21 -7.44
C TYR A 55 -17.28 2.06 -7.08
N ILE A 56 -16.90 1.21 -6.12
CA ILE A 56 -17.67 0.01 -5.76
C ILE A 56 -18.70 0.22 -4.63
N THR A 57 -18.66 1.35 -3.93
CA THR A 57 -19.57 1.64 -2.81
C THR A 57 -20.31 2.98 -2.97
N THR A 58 -21.41 3.14 -2.24
CA THR A 58 -22.13 4.41 -2.09
C THR A 58 -21.41 5.37 -1.14
N MET A 59 -20.25 5.88 -1.56
CA MET A 59 -19.53 6.92 -0.84
C MET A 59 -20.01 8.33 -1.23
N PRO A 60 -20.39 9.22 -0.30
CA PRO A 60 -20.74 10.60 -0.61
C PRO A 60 -19.57 11.37 -1.25
N ARG A 61 -19.88 12.24 -2.23
CA ARG A 61 -18.86 13.03 -2.95
C ARG A 61 -18.02 13.92 -2.03
N GLY A 62 -18.64 14.50 -1.00
CA GLY A 62 -17.95 15.32 0.00
C GLY A 62 -16.90 14.54 0.78
N THR A 63 -17.25 13.33 1.23
CA THR A 63 -16.33 12.42 1.93
C THR A 63 -15.15 12.03 1.05
N TYR A 64 -15.41 11.66 -0.20
CA TYR A 64 -14.37 11.33 -1.17
C TYR A 64 -13.39 12.49 -1.38
N THR A 65 -13.92 13.69 -1.67
CA THR A 65 -13.11 14.88 -1.95
C THR A 65 -12.26 15.28 -0.74
N LYS A 66 -12.83 15.23 0.47
CA LYS A 66 -12.09 15.51 1.72
C LYS A 66 -10.93 14.53 1.92
N LYS A 67 -11.17 13.23 1.72
CA LYS A 67 -10.13 12.20 1.87
C LYS A 67 -9.05 12.33 0.80
N LEU A 68 -9.43 12.54 -0.46
CA LEU A 68 -8.48 12.71 -1.56
C LEU A 68 -7.60 13.94 -1.34
N ASN A 69 -8.19 15.08 -0.97
CA ASN A 69 -7.42 16.29 -0.68
C ASN A 69 -6.48 16.13 0.52
N ALA A 70 -6.79 15.23 1.47
CA ALA A 70 -5.87 14.92 2.55
C ALA A 70 -4.65 14.14 2.06
N LEU A 71 -4.86 13.13 1.19
CA LEU A 71 -3.77 12.35 0.58
C LEU A 71 -2.89 13.21 -0.34
N LYS A 72 -3.49 14.14 -1.10
CA LYS A 72 -2.76 15.05 -2.00
C LYS A 72 -1.82 16.03 -1.29
N ARG A 73 -1.95 16.22 0.03
CA ARG A 73 -1.03 17.07 0.82
C ARG A 73 0.20 16.31 1.31
N HIS A 74 0.28 15.01 1.07
CA HIS A 74 1.44 14.22 1.46
C HIS A 74 2.68 14.69 0.68
N GLU A 75 3.84 14.72 1.33
CA GLU A 75 5.08 15.24 0.74
C GLU A 75 5.54 14.45 -0.50
N LEU A 76 5.20 13.15 -0.54
CA LEU A 76 5.49 12.22 -1.64
C LEU A 76 4.37 12.18 -2.69
N TYR A 77 3.40 13.09 -2.65
CA TYR A 77 2.34 13.13 -3.66
C TYR A 77 2.88 13.68 -4.98
N ASP A 78 2.78 12.88 -6.04
CA ASP A 78 3.01 13.30 -7.43
C ASP A 78 1.68 13.20 -8.21
N PRO A 79 1.26 14.23 -8.96
CA PRO A 79 0.13 14.10 -9.88
C PRO A 79 0.36 13.01 -10.95
N GLU A 80 -0.71 12.24 -11.20
CA GLU A 80 -0.81 11.29 -12.33
C GLU A 80 -0.76 11.99 -13.69
#